data_AF-B7G228-F1
#
_entry.id   AF-B7G228-F1
#
_cell.length_a   1.000
_cell.length_b   1.000
_cell.length_c   1.000
_cell.angle_alpha   90.00
_cell.angle_beta   90.00
_cell.angle_gamma   90.00
#
_symmetry.space_group_name_H-M   'P 1'
#
loop_
_entity.id
_entity.type
_entity.pdbx_description
1 polymer ?
#
loop_
_entity_poly.entity_id
_entity_poly.type
_entity_poly.pdbx_seq_one_letter_code
_entity_poly.pdbx_strand_id
1 'polypeptide(L)'
;MLHAMKCRGMLAVRSAARKLSTKSPGPMEADAGPLATRTHHAMTTSLAFLTPIYFLVPDSMTEGLFNKAFGVFLAGNISAHSWIGLNYVATDYVPKVSRALQGPARIVNAGMAIITFVGLARIATSSPGGIKGAVKGLWNPDEKMKMESTGKFKY
;
A
#
# COMPACT_ATOMS: atom_id res chain seq x y z
N MET A 1 -67.41 -13.38 20.19
CA MET A 1 -67.08 -14.30 19.09
C MET A 1 -67.27 -13.56 17.78
N LEU A 2 -66.39 -13.78 16.80
CA LEU A 2 -66.16 -13.02 15.55
C LEU A 2 -65.30 -11.75 15.68
N HIS A 3 -64.00 -11.87 15.44
CA HIS A 3 -63.41 -11.42 14.16
C HIS A 3 -61.95 -11.89 14.08
N ALA A 4 -61.72 -12.93 13.29
CA ALA A 4 -60.41 -13.33 12.82
C ALA A 4 -60.05 -12.54 11.54
N MET A 5 -58.76 -12.49 11.23
CA MET A 5 -58.11 -11.95 10.02
C MET A 5 -57.84 -10.43 9.96
N LYS A 6 -56.56 -10.06 10.12
CA LYS A 6 -55.88 -9.33 9.04
C LYS A 6 -54.35 -9.53 9.06
N CYS A 7 -53.93 -10.37 8.12
CA CYS A 7 -52.69 -10.37 7.33
C CYS A 7 -51.38 -9.86 7.94
N ARG A 8 -50.46 -10.83 8.13
CA ARG A 8 -49.04 -10.81 7.74
C ARG A 8 -48.68 -9.64 6.81
N GLY A 9 -48.15 -8.56 7.39
CA GLY A 9 -47.47 -7.49 6.68
C GLY A 9 -45.98 -7.78 6.60
N MET A 10 -45.55 -8.29 5.45
CA MET A 10 -44.22 -8.14 4.84
C MET A 10 -43.04 -7.81 5.79
N LEU A 11 -42.28 -8.84 6.13
CA LEU A 11 -40.81 -8.78 6.18
C LEU A 11 -40.29 -8.34 4.79
N ALA A 12 -40.42 -7.06 4.49
CA ALA A 12 -39.70 -6.44 3.40
C ALA A 12 -38.26 -6.26 3.86
N VAL A 13 -37.49 -7.35 3.72
CA VAL A 13 -36.03 -7.30 3.60
C VAL A 13 -35.75 -6.23 2.56
N ARG A 14 -35.38 -5.03 3.02
CA ARG A 14 -34.78 -3.99 2.18
C ARG A 14 -33.41 -4.49 1.76
N SER A 15 -33.41 -5.45 0.84
CA SER A 15 -32.31 -5.64 -0.11
C SER A 15 -32.28 -4.37 -0.94
N ALA A 16 -31.66 -3.33 -0.39
CA ALA A 16 -31.22 -2.18 -1.14
C ALA A 16 -30.32 -2.77 -2.23
N ALA A 17 -30.88 -2.84 -3.44
CA ALA A 17 -30.16 -3.24 -4.63
C ALA A 17 -28.95 -2.32 -4.74
N ARG A 18 -27.78 -2.81 -4.31
CA ARG A 18 -26.51 -2.31 -4.79
C ARG A 18 -26.62 -2.48 -6.30
N LYS A 19 -26.87 -1.38 -7.02
CA LYS A 19 -26.58 -1.32 -8.45
C LYS A 19 -25.09 -1.60 -8.57
N LEU A 20 -24.72 -2.88 -8.68
CA LEU A 20 -23.43 -3.28 -9.18
C LEU A 20 -23.38 -2.71 -10.59
N SER A 21 -22.62 -1.64 -10.77
CA SER A 21 -22.24 -1.17 -12.08
C SER A 21 -21.67 -2.37 -12.83
N THR A 22 -22.33 -2.79 -13.90
CA THR A 22 -21.90 -3.90 -14.79
C THR A 22 -20.69 -3.52 -15.64
N LYS A 23 -20.19 -2.29 -15.49
CA LYS A 23 -18.99 -1.82 -16.15
C LYS A 23 -17.79 -2.48 -15.47
N SER A 24 -17.05 -3.30 -16.20
CA SER A 24 -15.75 -3.78 -15.75
C SER A 24 -14.90 -2.56 -15.39
N PRO A 25 -14.32 -2.52 -14.18
CA PRO A 25 -13.43 -1.43 -13.83
C PRO A 25 -12.26 -1.42 -14.81
N GLY A 26 -11.94 -0.23 -15.33
CA GLY A 26 -10.80 -0.06 -16.19
C GLY A 26 -9.51 -0.39 -15.44
N PRO A 27 -8.40 -0.68 -16.14
CA PRO A 27 -7.10 -0.98 -15.51
C PRO A 27 -6.57 0.16 -14.62
N MET A 28 -7.11 1.37 -14.79
CA MET A 28 -6.81 2.56 -13.97
C MET A 28 -7.64 2.67 -12.69
N GLU A 29 -8.69 1.88 -12.58
CA GLU A 29 -9.60 1.84 -11.43
C GLU A 29 -9.08 0.80 -10.42
N ALA A 30 -7.86 0.98 -9.94
CA ALA A 30 -7.14 0.02 -9.10
C ALA A 30 -7.79 -0.21 -7.72
N ASP A 31 -8.75 0.61 -7.34
CA ASP A 31 -9.56 0.54 -6.13
C ASP A 31 -10.92 -0.16 -6.33
N ALA A 32 -11.27 -0.48 -7.58
CA ALA A 32 -12.58 -0.98 -7.95
C ALA A 32 -12.63 -2.50 -8.08
N GLY A 33 -13.68 -3.10 -7.51
CA GLY A 33 -13.99 -4.51 -7.64
C GLY A 33 -13.43 -5.40 -6.52
N PRO A 34 -13.98 -6.62 -6.36
CA PRO A 34 -13.65 -7.50 -5.25
C PRO A 34 -12.21 -8.02 -5.29
N LEU A 35 -11.61 -8.10 -6.48
CA LEU A 35 -10.23 -8.56 -6.65
C LEU A 35 -9.23 -7.52 -6.15
N ALA A 36 -9.42 -6.25 -6.51
CA ALA A 36 -8.60 -5.13 -6.02
C ALA A 36 -8.58 -5.06 -4.50
N THR A 37 -9.77 -5.12 -3.87
CA THR A 37 -9.89 -5.10 -2.40
C THR A 37 -9.23 -6.31 -1.75
N ARG A 38 -9.40 -7.52 -2.32
CA ARG A 38 -8.72 -8.72 -1.82
C ARG A 38 -7.20 -8.60 -1.90
N THR A 39 -6.68 -8.13 -3.04
CA THR A 39 -5.24 -7.90 -3.22
C THR A 39 -4.73 -6.86 -2.24
N HIS A 40 -5.47 -5.77 -2.04
CA HIS A 40 -5.12 -4.73 -1.07
C HIS A 40 -5.04 -5.27 0.37
N HIS A 41 -6.00 -6.09 0.80
CA HIS A 41 -5.94 -6.75 2.10
C HIS A 41 -4.79 -7.75 2.18
N ALA A 42 -4.55 -8.55 1.15
CA ALA A 42 -3.42 -9.47 1.12
C ALA A 42 -2.08 -8.73 1.26
N MET A 43 -1.90 -7.61 0.56
CA MET A 43 -0.73 -6.74 0.68
C MET A 43 -0.59 -6.17 2.09
N THR A 44 -1.69 -5.66 2.67
CA THR A 44 -1.71 -5.15 4.04
C THR A 44 -1.29 -6.22 5.06
N THR A 45 -1.88 -7.40 4.98
CA THR A 45 -1.53 -8.54 5.84
C THR A 45 -0.08 -8.94 5.65
N SER A 46 0.38 -9.01 4.39
CA SER A 46 1.78 -9.35 4.12
C SER A 46 2.73 -8.33 4.72
N LEU A 47 2.48 -7.02 4.63
CA LEU A 47 3.30 -5.99 5.27
C LEU A 47 3.28 -6.11 6.79
N ALA A 48 2.11 -6.41 7.38
CA ALA A 48 1.99 -6.55 8.84
C ALA A 48 2.84 -7.70 9.40
N PHE A 49 2.93 -8.83 8.69
CA PHE A 49 3.73 -9.97 9.11
C PHE A 49 5.19 -9.90 8.66
N LEU A 50 5.43 -9.51 7.40
CA LEU A 50 6.76 -9.54 6.81
C LEU A 50 7.67 -8.45 7.37
N THR A 51 7.13 -7.28 7.72
CA THR A 51 7.92 -6.19 8.30
C THR A 51 8.64 -6.64 9.58
N PRO A 52 7.96 -7.09 10.67
CA PRO A 52 8.65 -7.50 11.88
C PRO A 52 9.57 -8.70 11.65
N ILE A 53 9.17 -9.68 10.83
CA ILE A 53 10.01 -10.84 10.50
C ILE A 53 11.33 -10.38 9.85
N TYR A 54 11.26 -9.53 8.84
CA TYR A 54 12.43 -9.06 8.11
C TYR A 54 13.43 -8.31 8.99
N PHE A 55 12.94 -7.52 9.94
CA PHE A 55 13.80 -6.77 10.86
C PHE A 55 14.38 -7.63 11.99
N LEU A 56 13.67 -8.67 12.42
CA LEU A 56 14.09 -9.55 13.53
C LEU A 56 15.02 -10.68 13.10
N VAL A 57 14.98 -11.12 11.84
CA VAL A 57 15.88 -12.18 11.37
C VAL A 57 17.35 -11.68 11.39
N PRO A 58 18.31 -12.49 11.88
CA PRO A 58 19.73 -12.12 11.90
C PRO A 58 20.26 -11.75 10.51
N ASP A 59 21.21 -10.81 10.46
CA ASP A 59 21.80 -10.38 9.19
C ASP A 59 22.48 -11.54 8.48
N SER A 60 23.16 -12.44 9.21
CA SER A 60 23.79 -13.66 8.68
C SER A 60 22.88 -14.58 7.86
N MET A 61 21.57 -14.58 8.14
CA MET A 61 20.56 -15.38 7.40
C MET A 61 19.91 -14.62 6.25
N THR A 62 20.10 -13.31 6.20
CA THR A 62 19.40 -12.42 5.25
C THR A 62 20.34 -11.75 4.27
N GLU A 63 21.66 -12.01 4.30
CA GLU A 63 22.62 -11.37 3.41
C GLU A 63 22.48 -11.78 1.93
N GLY A 64 23.05 -10.96 1.05
CA GLY A 64 23.18 -11.27 -0.37
C GLY A 64 21.85 -11.24 -1.14
N LEU A 65 21.59 -12.29 -1.94
CA LEU A 65 20.46 -12.35 -2.87
C LEU A 65 19.10 -12.30 -2.16
N PHE A 66 18.98 -12.93 -0.98
CA PHE A 66 17.75 -12.93 -0.21
C PHE A 66 17.35 -11.51 0.20
N ASN A 67 18.30 -10.71 0.72
CA ASN A 67 18.04 -9.32 1.08
C ASN A 67 17.50 -8.49 -0.10
N LYS A 68 18.13 -8.68 -1.27
CA LYS A 68 17.78 -7.93 -2.48
C LYS A 68 16.43 -8.34 -3.01
N ALA A 69 16.17 -9.64 -3.14
CA ALA A 69 14.90 -10.18 -3.61
C ALA A 69 13.75 -9.77 -2.67
N PHE A 70 13.95 -9.95 -1.37
CA PHE A 70 12.98 -9.54 -0.37
C PHE A 70 12.79 -8.02 -0.33
N GLY A 71 13.87 -7.24 -0.43
CA GLY A 71 13.79 -5.79 -0.49
C GLY A 71 13.03 -5.29 -1.73
N VAL A 72 13.21 -5.91 -2.90
CA VAL A 72 12.44 -5.60 -4.10
C VAL A 72 10.97 -6.03 -3.96
N PHE A 73 10.71 -7.18 -3.35
CA PHE A 73 9.35 -7.61 -3.02
C PHE A 73 8.67 -6.62 -2.08
N LEU A 74 9.35 -6.20 -1.01
CA LEU A 74 8.87 -5.22 -0.05
C LEU A 74 8.62 -3.87 -0.71
N ALA A 75 9.52 -3.42 -1.58
CA ALA A 75 9.34 -2.22 -2.40
C ALA A 75 8.09 -2.31 -3.29
N GLY A 76 7.89 -3.44 -3.97
CA GLY A 76 6.69 -3.69 -4.77
C GLY A 76 5.42 -3.66 -3.95
N ASN A 77 5.44 -4.28 -2.78
CA ASN A 77 4.30 -4.34 -1.87
C ASN A 77 3.93 -2.95 -1.33
N ILE A 78 4.92 -2.17 -0.86
CA ILE A 78 4.72 -0.78 -0.39
C ILE A 78 4.16 0.09 -1.51
N SER A 79 4.75 0.04 -2.70
CA SER A 79 4.30 0.87 -3.83
C SER A 79 2.91 0.49 -4.32
N ALA A 80 2.61 -0.80 -4.42
CA ALA A 80 1.29 -1.27 -4.85
C ALA A 80 0.20 -1.00 -3.80
N HIS A 81 0.49 -1.20 -2.51
CA HIS A 81 -0.41 -0.84 -1.42
C HIS A 81 -0.71 0.67 -1.43
N SER A 82 0.34 1.49 -1.58
CA SER A 82 0.21 2.95 -1.66
C SER A 82 -0.59 3.40 -2.89
N TRP A 83 -0.39 2.75 -4.04
CA TRP A 83 -1.12 3.07 -5.26
C TRP A 83 -2.63 2.83 -5.11
N ILE A 84 -3.04 1.67 -4.57
CA ILE A 84 -4.45 1.36 -4.34
C ILE A 84 -5.04 2.30 -3.27
N GLY A 85 -4.31 2.52 -2.16
CA GLY A 85 -4.73 3.44 -1.11
C GLY A 85 -4.96 4.87 -1.61
N LEU A 86 -4.04 5.39 -2.43
CA LEU A 86 -4.19 6.72 -3.04
C LEU A 86 -5.32 6.77 -4.08
N ASN A 87 -5.68 5.66 -4.73
CA ASN A 87 -6.86 5.61 -5.58
C ASN A 87 -8.16 5.70 -4.75
N TYR A 88 -8.23 5.08 -3.57
CA TYR A 88 -9.36 5.27 -2.64
C TYR A 88 -9.47 6.74 -2.19
N VAL A 89 -8.35 7.38 -1.86
CA VAL A 89 -8.35 8.83 -1.54
C VAL A 89 -8.79 9.65 -2.75
N ALA A 90 -8.32 9.33 -3.95
CA ALA A 90 -8.72 10.03 -5.16
C ALA A 90 -10.24 9.91 -5.42
N THR A 91 -10.83 8.73 -5.21
CA THR A 91 -12.27 8.53 -5.39
C THR A 91 -13.11 9.25 -4.34
N ASP A 92 -12.63 9.36 -3.11
CA ASP A 92 -13.35 10.03 -2.03
C ASP A 92 -13.33 11.57 -2.11
N TYR A 93 -12.28 12.15 -2.68
CA TYR A 93 -12.05 13.61 -2.62
C TYR A 93 -12.04 14.32 -3.97
N VAL A 94 -11.52 13.71 -5.05
CA VAL A 94 -11.41 14.39 -6.35
C VAL A 94 -12.77 14.76 -6.95
N PRO A 95 -13.79 13.88 -6.92
CA PRO A 95 -15.12 14.22 -7.45
C PRO A 95 -15.81 15.39 -6.74
N LYS A 96 -15.42 15.71 -5.50
CA LYS A 96 -15.93 16.86 -4.74
C LYS A 96 -15.37 18.19 -5.26
N VAL A 97 -14.18 18.16 -5.86
CA VAL A 97 -13.56 19.33 -6.50
C VAL A 97 -13.96 19.40 -7.97
N SER A 98 -13.72 18.32 -8.72
CA SER A 98 -14.12 18.19 -10.12
C SER A 98 -14.08 16.74 -10.57
N ARG A 99 -15.19 16.26 -11.15
CA ARG A 99 -15.25 14.91 -11.72
C ARG A 99 -14.33 14.70 -12.92
N ALA A 100 -14.03 15.77 -13.67
CA ALA A 100 -13.12 15.70 -14.82
C ALA A 100 -11.67 15.41 -14.39
N LEU A 101 -11.29 15.75 -13.15
CA LEU A 101 -9.93 15.55 -12.63
C LEU A 101 -9.69 14.12 -12.11
N GLN A 102 -10.72 13.29 -12.01
CA GLN A 102 -10.59 11.94 -11.47
C GLN A 102 -9.63 11.08 -12.31
N GLY A 103 -9.77 11.08 -13.63
CA GLY A 103 -8.86 10.36 -14.54
C GLY A 103 -7.40 10.81 -14.40
N PRO A 104 -7.11 12.12 -14.56
CA PRO A 104 -5.76 12.66 -14.35
C PRO A 104 -5.16 12.34 -12.98
N ALA A 105 -5.93 12.41 -11.89
CA ALA A 105 -5.44 12.08 -10.55
C ALA A 105 -4.99 10.61 -10.46
N ARG A 106 -5.73 9.67 -11.05
CA ARG A 106 -5.35 8.25 -11.11
C ARG A 106 -4.07 8.02 -11.92
N ILE A 107 -3.87 8.77 -13.01
CA ILE A 107 -2.64 8.73 -13.82
C ILE A 107 -1.44 9.19 -12.99
N VAL A 108 -1.56 10.32 -12.29
CA VAL A 108 -0.50 10.84 -11.43
C VAL A 108 -0.17 9.84 -10.32
N ASN A 109 -1.18 9.26 -9.67
CA ASN A 109 -0.99 8.24 -8.64
C ASN A 109 -0.25 7.00 -9.17
N ALA A 110 -0.59 6.54 -10.38
CA ALA A 110 0.11 5.43 -11.02
C ALA A 110 1.58 5.77 -11.33
N GLY A 111 1.85 6.98 -11.86
CA GLY A 111 3.21 7.46 -12.09
C GLY A 111 4.03 7.54 -10.81
N MET A 112 3.45 8.08 -9.73
CA MET A 112 4.08 8.13 -8.42
C MET A 112 4.40 6.74 -7.86
N ALA A 113 3.50 5.77 -8.05
CA ALA A 113 3.74 4.39 -7.62
C ALA A 113 4.94 3.75 -8.35
N ILE A 114 5.07 3.99 -9.66
CA ILE A 114 6.20 3.51 -10.46
C ILE A 114 7.51 4.16 -9.98
N ILE A 115 7.53 5.48 -9.82
CA ILE A 115 8.72 6.21 -9.32
C ILE A 115 9.13 5.69 -7.95
N THR A 116 8.16 5.51 -7.05
CA THR A 116 8.39 4.98 -5.70
C THR A 116 8.96 3.57 -5.75
N PHE A 117 8.39 2.70 -6.58
CA PHE A 117 8.89 1.34 -6.76
C PHE A 117 10.34 1.34 -7.27
N VAL A 118 10.65 2.11 -8.31
CA VAL A 118 12.00 2.19 -8.86
C VAL A 118 12.99 2.73 -7.83
N GLY A 119 12.62 3.78 -7.09
CA GLY A 119 13.46 4.35 -6.03
C GLY A 119 13.76 3.34 -4.93
N LEU A 120 12.74 2.66 -4.41
CA LEU A 120 12.89 1.66 -3.36
C LEU A 120 13.61 0.39 -3.86
N ALA A 121 13.33 -0.07 -5.08
CA ALA A 121 14.02 -1.21 -5.68
C ALA A 121 15.51 -0.92 -5.91
N ARG A 122 15.86 0.33 -6.26
CA ARG A 122 17.26 0.77 -6.35
C ARG A 122 17.94 0.68 -5.00
N ILE A 123 17.31 1.18 -3.92
CA ILE A 123 17.84 1.06 -2.56
C ILE A 123 18.02 -0.42 -2.18
N ALA A 124 17.01 -1.24 -2.44
CA ALA A 124 17.04 -2.68 -2.12
C ALA A 124 18.21 -3.42 -2.80
N THR A 125 18.59 -3.03 -4.01
CA THR A 125 19.58 -3.76 -4.82
C THR A 125 20.99 -3.19 -4.76
N SER A 126 21.10 -1.87 -4.57
CA SER A 126 22.36 -1.12 -4.71
C SER A 126 22.94 -0.66 -3.38
N SER A 127 22.14 -0.49 -2.33
CA SER A 127 22.62 -0.02 -1.03
C SER A 127 23.18 -1.16 -0.18
N PRO A 128 24.27 -0.93 0.59
CA PRO A 128 24.76 -1.88 1.59
C PRO A 128 23.65 -2.22 2.59
N GLY A 129 23.34 -3.51 2.76
CA GLY A 129 22.26 -3.96 3.63
C GLY A 129 20.84 -3.68 3.10
N GLY A 130 20.68 -3.12 1.89
CA GLY A 130 19.37 -2.89 1.26
C GLY A 130 18.45 -1.97 2.09
N ILE A 131 17.13 -2.22 2.03
CA ILE A 131 16.14 -1.44 2.79
C ILE A 131 16.36 -1.58 4.30
N LYS A 132 16.65 -2.80 4.78
CA LYS A 132 16.95 -3.06 6.20
C LYS A 132 18.16 -2.25 6.68
N GLY A 133 19.23 -2.25 5.89
CA GLY A 133 20.46 -1.51 6.15
C GLY A 133 20.23 0.00 6.19
N ALA A 134 19.44 0.53 5.25
CA ALA A 134 19.06 1.94 5.26
C ALA A 134 18.30 2.33 6.55
N VAL A 135 17.33 1.51 6.98
CA VAL A 135 16.57 1.76 8.21
C VAL A 135 17.46 1.61 9.46
N LYS A 136 18.31 0.57 9.52
CA LYS A 136 19.25 0.37 10.62
C LYS A 136 20.28 1.51 10.71
N GLY A 137 20.82 1.95 9.58
CA GLY A 137 21.76 3.07 9.52
C GLY A 137 21.14 4.40 9.92
N LEU A 138 19.85 4.60 9.65
CA LEU A 138 19.10 5.75 10.16
C LEU A 138 18.87 5.66 11.68
N TRP A 139 18.56 4.46 12.19
CA TRP A 139 18.21 4.25 13.60
C TRP A 139 19.42 4.25 14.54
N ASN A 140 20.54 3.69 14.09
CA ASN A 140 21.81 3.68 14.81
C ASN A 140 22.94 4.12 13.85
N PRO A 141 23.10 5.44 13.64
CA PRO A 141 24.11 5.95 12.72
C PRO A 141 25.50 5.59 13.22
N ASP A 142 26.41 5.31 12.27
CA ASP A 142 27.78 4.95 12.59
C ASP A 142 28.51 6.13 13.29
N GLU A 143 29.44 5.86 14.21
CA GLU A 143 30.14 6.88 15.01
C GLU A 143 30.82 7.93 14.11
N LYS A 144 31.29 7.52 12.93
CA LYS A 144 31.88 8.39 11.91
C LYS A 144 30.87 9.41 11.36
N MET A 145 29.61 8.99 11.12
CA MET A 145 28.52 9.88 10.69
C MET A 145 28.06 10.80 11.83
N LYS A 146 28.07 10.33 13.08
CA LYS A 146 27.75 11.17 14.25
C LYS A 146 28.75 12.33 14.41
N MET A 147 30.04 12.07 14.17
CA MET A 147 31.11 13.09 14.25
C MET A 147 30.98 14.15 13.14
N GLU A 148 30.62 13.74 11.93
CA GLU A 148 30.40 14.64 10.78
C GLU A 148 29.15 15.51 10.97
N SER A 149 28.05 14.93 11.48
CA SER A 149 26.81 15.65 11.78
C SER A 149 26.92 16.63 12.95
N THR A 150 27.89 16.47 13.86
CA THR A 150 28.08 17.33 15.05
C THR A 150 29.10 18.44 14.83
N GLY A 151 29.61 18.61 13.59
CA GLY A 151 30.46 19.74 13.21
C GLY A 151 31.85 19.74 13.84
N LYS A 152 32.28 18.64 14.48
CA LYS A 152 33.66 18.51 14.98
C LYS A 152 34.57 17.99 13.87
N PHE A 153 34.92 18.86 12.94
CA PHE A 153 36.03 18.63 12.02
C PHE A 153 37.32 18.57 12.83
N LYS A 154 37.96 17.39 12.88
CA LYS A 154 39.35 17.26 13.29
C LYS A 154 40.24 17.60 12.10
N TYR A 155 40.99 18.68 12.24
CA TYR A 155 42.24 18.92 11.51
C TYR A 155 43.32 17.95 11.97
#